data_AF-A0A2T3JJA5-F1
#
_entry.id   AF-A0A2T3JJA5-F1
#
_cell.length_a   1.000
_cell.length_b   1.000
_cell.length_c   1.000
_cell.angle_alpha   90.00
_cell.angle_beta   90.00
_cell.angle_gamma   90.00
#
_symmetry.space_group_name_H-M   'P 1'
#
loop_
_entity.id
_entity.type
_entity.pdbx_description
1 polymer ?
#
loop_
_entity_poly.entity_id
_entity_poly.type
_entity_poly.pdbx_seq_one_letter_code
_entity_poly.pdbx_strand_id
1 'polypeptide(L)'
;MDASKVYLRDFLGLILVILSVLALLGAIFDVLAVLNYVSDEKARASVYLHESLPLLICILPTFIIAKIINRPSWIIGSEDYRLMMAKKIH
;
A
#
# COMPACT_ATOMS: atom_id res chain seq x y z
N MET A 1 10.08 22.61 -4.38
CA MET A 1 10.05 21.56 -3.34
C MET A 1 11.49 21.17 -3.06
N ASP A 2 11.89 21.00 -1.79
CA ASP A 2 13.24 20.49 -1.49
C ASP A 2 13.37 19.02 -1.90
N ALA A 3 14.58 18.60 -2.28
CA ALA A 3 14.89 17.23 -2.66
C ALA A 3 14.41 16.22 -1.61
N SER A 4 14.51 16.57 -0.32
CA SER A 4 14.06 15.74 0.81
C SER A 4 12.57 15.37 0.75
N LYS A 5 11.70 16.29 0.32
CA LYS A 5 10.25 16.03 0.19
C LYS A 5 9.93 15.11 -0.97
N VAL A 6 10.71 15.16 -2.05
CA VAL A 6 10.57 14.24 -3.20
C VAL A 6 10.97 12.82 -2.79
N TYR A 7 12.13 12.65 -2.14
CA TYR A 7 12.56 11.34 -1.64
C TYR A 7 11.60 10.75 -0.62
N LEU A 8 11.06 11.58 0.29
CA LEU A 8 10.06 11.14 1.26
C LEU A 8 8.79 10.63 0.57
N ARG A 9 8.32 11.32 -0.48
CA ARG A 9 7.18 10.85 -1.28
C ARG A 9 7.47 9.49 -1.93
N ASP A 10 8.64 9.33 -2.55
CA ASP A 10 8.99 8.09 -3.22
C ASP A 10 9.11 6.92 -2.22
N PHE A 11 9.67 7.18 -1.03
CA PHE A 11 9.71 6.22 0.07
C PHE A 11 8.31 5.85 0.59
N LEU A 12 7.44 6.84 0.78
CA LEU A 12 6.03 6.60 1.13
C LEU A 12 5.30 5.80 0.05
N GLY A 13 5.64 6.02 -1.23
CA GLY A 13 5.14 5.24 -2.36
C GLY A 13 5.55 3.77 -2.30
N LEU A 14 6.81 3.49 -1.96
CA LEU A 14 7.29 2.12 -1.75
C LEU A 14 6.58 1.43 -0.58
N ILE A 15 6.42 2.14 0.55
CA ILE A 15 5.66 1.63 1.71
C ILE A 15 4.22 1.33 1.29
N LEU A 16 3.59 2.20 0.50
CA LEU A 16 2.24 2.00 0.02
C LEU A 16 2.11 0.71 -0.81
N VAL A 17 3.07 0.43 -1.68
CA VAL A 17 3.09 -0.82 -2.47
C VAL A 17 3.19 -2.03 -1.54
N ILE A 18 4.11 -2.01 -0.57
CA ILE A 18 4.28 -3.13 0.37
C ILE A 18 3.00 -3.39 1.17
N LEU A 19 2.38 -2.34 1.71
CA LEU A 19 1.12 -2.46 2.45
C LEU A 19 -0.03 -2.94 1.56
N SER A 20 -0.06 -2.53 0.29
CA SER A 20 -1.07 -2.99 -0.67
C SER A 20 -0.93 -4.47 -0.98
N VAL A 21 0.30 -4.97 -1.12
CA VAL A 21 0.57 -6.41 -1.32
C VAL A 21 0.17 -7.23 -0.09
N LEU A 22 0.48 -6.74 1.11
CA LEU A 22 0.05 -7.37 2.37
C LEU A 22 -1.48 -7.42 2.48
N ALA A 23 -2.17 -6.32 2.16
CA ALA A 23 -3.64 -6.29 2.15
C ALA A 23 -4.24 -7.28 1.14
N LEU A 24 -3.65 -7.38 -0.05
CA LEU A 24 -4.06 -8.36 -1.06
C LEU A 24 -3.87 -9.79 -0.57
N LEU A 25 -2.76 -10.07 0.13
CA LEU A 25 -2.51 -11.39 0.74
C LEU A 25 -3.55 -11.73 1.80
N GLY A 26 -3.96 -10.74 2.61
CA GLY A 26 -5.07 -10.89 3.56
C GLY A 26 -6.38 -11.26 2.87
N ALA A 27 -6.71 -10.58 1.77
CA ALA A 27 -7.90 -10.90 0.98
C ALA A 27 -7.86 -12.33 0.39
N ILE A 28 -6.69 -12.80 -0.04
CA ILE A 28 -6.51 -14.19 -0.50
C ILE A 28 -6.76 -15.17 0.65
N PHE A 29 -6.26 -14.88 1.85
CA PHE A 29 -6.50 -15.72 3.03
C PHE A 29 -7.97 -15.76 3.43
N ASP A 30 -8.71 -14.66 3.31
CA ASP A 30 -10.16 -14.66 3.53
C ASP A 30 -10.88 -15.57 2.53
N VAL A 31 -10.52 -15.51 1.25
CA VAL A 31 -11.10 -16.40 0.23
C VAL A 31 -10.79 -17.87 0.56
N LEU A 32 -9.55 -18.18 0.95
CA LEU A 32 -9.17 -19.53 1.37
C LEU A 32 -9.92 -19.97 2.62
N ALA A 33 -10.14 -19.09 3.58
CA ALA A 33 -10.91 -19.39 4.79
C ALA A 33 -12.36 -19.76 4.44
N VAL A 34 -13.00 -19.00 3.54
CA VAL A 34 -14.37 -19.29 3.06
C VAL A 34 -14.42 -20.63 2.33
N LEU A 35 -13.47 -20.91 1.44
CA LEU A 35 -13.40 -22.19 0.73
C LEU A 35 -13.24 -23.36 1.70
N ASN A 36 -12.33 -23.25 2.67
CA ASN A 36 -12.12 -24.30 3.67
C ASN A 36 -13.34 -24.48 4.59
N TYR A 37 -14.08 -23.41 4.90
CA TYR A 37 -15.31 -23.48 5.67
C TYR A 37 -16.40 -24.27 4.92
N VAL A 38 -16.52 -24.05 3.61
CA VAL A 38 -17.46 -24.79 2.75
C VAL A 38 -17.03 -26.25 2.56
N SER A 39 -15.73 -26.54 2.57
CA SER A 39 -15.18 -27.91 2.51
C SER A 39 -15.23 -28.68 3.84
N ASP A 40 -15.90 -28.14 4.87
CA ASP A 40 -15.97 -28.69 6.25
C ASP A 40 -14.60 -28.81 6.96
N GLU A 41 -13.53 -28.22 6.40
CA GLU A 41 -12.21 -28.16 7.01
C GLU A 41 -12.09 -26.97 7.99
N LYS A 42 -12.95 -26.96 9.02
CA LYS A 42 -13.13 -25.83 9.94
C LYS A 42 -11.86 -25.42 10.67
N ALA A 43 -10.96 -26.36 10.96
CA ALA A 43 -9.67 -26.10 11.60
C ALA A 43 -8.73 -25.27 10.71
N ARG A 44 -8.74 -25.50 9.38
CA ARG A 44 -7.94 -24.69 8.45
C ARG A 44 -8.59 -23.35 8.18
N ALA A 45 -9.92 -23.32 8.08
CA ALA A 45 -10.68 -22.08 7.93
C ALA A 45 -10.39 -21.07 9.05
N SER A 46 -10.36 -21.52 10.31
CA SER A 46 -10.08 -20.63 11.45
C SER A 46 -8.65 -20.10 11.45
N VAL A 47 -7.68 -20.91 11.02
CA VAL A 47 -6.27 -20.48 10.92
C VAL A 47 -6.12 -19.40 9.85
N TYR A 48 -6.67 -19.63 8.66
CA TYR A 48 -6.61 -18.62 7.59
C TYR A 48 -7.30 -17.31 7.97
N LEU A 49 -8.44 -17.36 8.65
CA LEU A 49 -9.11 -16.16 9.18
C LEU A 49 -8.28 -15.43 10.22
N HIS A 50 -7.62 -16.16 11.14
CA HIS A 50 -6.80 -15.54 12.17
C HIS A 50 -5.56 -14.84 11.57
N GLU A 51 -4.94 -15.46 10.57
CA GLU A 51 -3.78 -14.93 9.86
C GLU A 51 -4.15 -13.77 8.91
N SER A 52 -5.39 -13.72 8.39
CA SER A 52 -5.82 -12.61 7.52
C SER A 52 -6.07 -11.31 8.30
N LEU A 53 -6.52 -11.37 9.55
CA LEU A 53 -6.83 -10.21 10.38
C LEU A 53 -5.71 -9.16 10.46
N PRO A 54 -4.45 -9.51 10.81
CA PRO A 54 -3.36 -8.53 10.83
C PRO A 54 -3.05 -7.95 9.45
N LEU A 55 -3.24 -8.73 8.38
CA LEU A 55 -3.03 -8.29 7.00
C LEU A 55 -4.11 -7.30 6.54
N LEU A 56 -5.36 -7.49 6.97
CA LEU A 56 -6.45 -6.54 6.70
C LEU A 56 -6.26 -5.21 7.43
N ILE A 57 -5.62 -5.20 8.60
CA ILE A 57 -5.28 -3.94 9.30
C ILE A 57 -4.37 -3.06 8.43
N CYS A 58 -3.55 -3.64 7.54
CA CYS A 58 -2.72 -2.88 6.60
C CYS A 58 -3.52 -2.04 5.60
N ILE A 59 -4.82 -2.29 5.42
CA ILE A 59 -5.69 -1.51 4.53
C ILE A 59 -5.81 -0.06 5.03
N LEU A 60 -5.97 0.16 6.33
CA LEU A 60 -6.10 1.49 6.92
C LEU A 60 -4.90 2.42 6.62
N PRO A 61 -3.65 2.05 6.96
CA PRO A 61 -2.49 2.88 6.62
C PRO A 61 -2.28 3.01 5.11
N THR A 62 -2.65 1.99 4.31
CA THR A 62 -2.63 2.09 2.84
C THR A 62 -3.50 3.25 2.34
N PHE A 63 -4.76 3.33 2.79
CA PHE A 63 -5.65 4.43 2.39
C PHE A 63 -5.16 5.80 2.86
N ILE A 64 -4.61 5.89 4.07
CA ILE A 64 -4.08 7.15 4.61
C ILE A 64 -2.87 7.62 3.79
N ILE A 65 -1.91 6.73 3.53
CA ILE A 65 -0.70 7.05 2.77
C ILE A 65 -1.05 7.40 1.32
N ALA A 66 -1.94 6.64 0.67
CA ALA A 66 -2.42 6.96 -0.67
C ALA A 66 -3.00 8.37 -0.74
N LYS A 67 -3.83 8.75 0.23
CA LYS A 67 -4.43 10.10 0.30
C LYS A 67 -3.39 11.21 0.54
N ILE A 68 -2.33 10.92 1.29
CA ILE A 68 -1.24 11.87 1.55
C ILE A 68 -0.40 12.09 0.28
N ILE A 69 0.00 11.02 -0.40
CA ILE A 69 0.82 11.09 -1.62
C ILE A 69 0.05 11.77 -2.76
N ASN A 70 -1.25 11.49 -2.88
CA ASN A 70 -2.06 12.00 -3.98
C ASN A 70 -2.51 13.47 -3.79
N ARG A 71 -1.95 14.20 -2.83
CA ARG A 71 -2.25 15.62 -2.67
C ARG A 71 -1.67 16.42 -3.86
N PRO A 72 -2.47 17.29 -4.49
CA PRO A 72 -2.06 18.01 -5.70
C PRO A 72 -0.80 18.86 -5.49
N SER A 73 -0.61 19.42 -4.29
CA SER A 73 0.59 20.20 -3.95
C SER A 73 1.88 19.38 -3.98
N TRP A 74 1.84 18.09 -3.64
CA TRP A 74 3.00 17.19 -3.69
C TRP A 74 3.25 16.65 -5.10
N ILE A 75 2.20 16.44 -5.89
CA ILE A 75 2.31 16.04 -7.30
C ILE A 75 2.96 17.18 -8.10
N ILE A 76 2.37 18.38 -8.06
CA ILE A 76 2.86 19.56 -8.78
C ILE A 76 4.31 19.87 -8.36
N GLY A 77 4.59 19.90 -7.05
CA GLY A 77 5.93 20.20 -6.57
C GLY A 77 6.99 19.14 -6.92
N SER A 78 6.60 17.89 -7.16
CA SER A 78 7.50 16.85 -7.66
C SER A 78 7.77 16.97 -9.16
N GLU A 79 6.76 17.38 -9.93
CA GLU A 79 6.84 17.54 -11.37
C GLU A 79 7.70 18.75 -11.72
N ASP A 80 7.47 19.87 -11.04
CA ASP A 80 8.29 21.09 -11.14
C ASP A 80 9.76 20.81 -10.79
N TYR A 81 10.03 20.00 -9.77
CA TYR A 81 11.38 19.62 -9.39
C TYR A 81 12.07 18.78 -10.48
N ARG A 82 11.35 17.82 -11.07
CA ARG A 82 11.88 17.00 -12.18
C ARG A 82 12.14 17.85 -13.43
N LEU A 83 11.26 18.80 -13.74
CA LEU A 83 11.42 19.75 -14.84
C LEU A 83 12.60 20.69 -14.62
N MET A 84 12.76 21.25 -13.41
CA MET A 84 13.94 22.06 -13.07
C MET A 84 15.24 21.28 -13.22
N MET A 85 15.29 20.04 -12.73
CA MET A 85 16.49 19.21 -12.84
C MET A 85 16.79 18.83 -14.29
N ALA A 86 15.77 18.46 -15.08
CA ALA A 86 15.94 18.18 -16.50
C ALA A 86 16.47 19.39 -17.28
N LYS A 87 15.95 20.59 -16.98
CA LYS A 87 16.40 21.85 -17.59
C LYS A 87 17.81 22.27 -17.16
N LYS A 88 18.32 21.75 -16.03
CA LYS A 88 19.68 22.04 -15.55
C LYS A 88 20.74 21.15 -16.19
N ILE A 89 20.33 20.03 -16.79
CA ILE A 89 21.20 19.03 -17.42
C ILE A 89 21.35 19.30 -18.93
N HIS A 90 20.42 20.08 -19.51
CA HIS A 90 20.47 20.59 -20.88
C HIS A 90 21.01 22.01 -20.94
#